data_AF-A0A935N0C0-F1
#
_entry.id   AF-A0A935N0C0-F1
#
_cell.length_a   1.000
_cell.length_b   1.000
_cell.length_c   1.000
_cell.angle_alpha   90.00
_cell.angle_beta   90.00
_cell.angle_gamma   90.00
#
_symmetry.space_group_name_H-M   'P 1'
#
loop_
_entity.id
_entity.type
_entity.pdbx_description
1 polymer ?
#
loop_
_entity_poly.entity_id
_entity_poly.type
_entity_poly.pdbx_seq_one_letter_code
_entity_poly.pdbx_strand_id
1 'polypeptide(L)'
;MKNYTCDIILLCAALFVTSLTSFTQSNYGIYFFLLEDCKISQAYISEIKRIEKEFANDSIQFTALFPNATSTEQSVETFNKKYKLPMPCKLDLQRMIADQYQVSVLPEVVVINESRHQKLYQGRIDNLFVAIGKRRKKASEFDLKDVLQGIVSGQQLPFRKTVAIGCFLSHWDN
;
A
#
# COMPACT_ATOMS: atom_id res chain seq x y z
N MET A 1 62.99 -24.68 -46.74
CA MET A 1 61.56 -24.32 -46.94
C MET A 1 60.79 -24.81 -45.72
N LYS A 2 60.47 -23.92 -44.77
CA LYS A 2 59.55 -24.21 -43.66
C LYS A 2 58.50 -23.12 -43.71
N ASN A 3 57.29 -23.50 -44.13
CA ASN A 3 56.13 -22.60 -44.18
C ASN A 3 55.07 -23.10 -43.21
N TYR A 4 54.54 -22.12 -42.49
CA TYR A 4 53.53 -22.17 -41.44
C TYR A 4 52.16 -22.62 -41.97
N THR A 5 51.36 -23.24 -41.11
CA THR A 5 50.07 -22.73 -40.58
C THR A 5 49.11 -23.86 -40.22
N CYS A 6 48.24 -23.52 -39.27
CA CYS A 6 46.92 -24.12 -39.04
C CYS A 6 46.89 -25.46 -38.30
N ASP A 7 46.64 -25.39 -37.00
CA ASP A 7 45.66 -26.28 -36.35
C ASP A 7 45.11 -25.59 -35.10
N ILE A 8 44.12 -24.75 -35.40
CA ILE A 8 42.80 -24.66 -34.73
C ILE A 8 42.84 -24.96 -33.22
N ILE A 9 42.87 -23.86 -32.47
CA ILE A 9 42.51 -23.77 -31.06
C ILE A 9 41.07 -24.25 -30.90
N LEU A 10 40.91 -25.54 -30.62
CA LEU A 10 39.66 -26.16 -30.21
C LEU A 10 39.60 -26.17 -28.68
N LEU A 11 39.34 -25.02 -28.06
CA LEU A 11 39.03 -24.98 -26.63
C LEU A 11 37.82 -24.07 -26.36
N CYS A 12 36.65 -24.73 -26.38
CA CYS A 12 35.52 -24.48 -25.50
C CYS A 12 35.24 -23.01 -25.13
N ALA A 13 34.66 -22.25 -26.05
CA ALA A 13 33.81 -21.13 -25.67
C ALA A 13 32.55 -21.71 -25.01
N ALA A 14 32.61 -21.95 -23.70
CA ALA A 14 31.45 -22.19 -22.88
C ALA A 14 30.54 -20.96 -22.98
N LEU A 15 29.55 -21.04 -23.86
CA LEU A 15 28.43 -20.12 -23.90
C LEU A 15 27.63 -20.31 -22.61
N PHE A 16 28.08 -19.67 -21.53
CA PHE A 16 27.20 -19.33 -20.42
C PHE A 16 26.19 -18.33 -20.94
N VAL A 17 25.13 -18.84 -21.58
CA VAL A 17 23.90 -18.09 -21.78
C VAL A 17 23.25 -17.97 -20.41
N THR A 18 23.77 -17.07 -19.57
CA THR A 18 23.04 -16.61 -18.40
C THR A 18 21.86 -15.81 -18.94
N SER A 19 20.71 -16.46 -19.03
CA SER A 19 19.46 -15.76 -19.29
C SER A 19 19.30 -14.73 -18.18
N LEU A 20 19.54 -13.46 -18.49
CA LEU A 20 19.16 -12.32 -17.66
C LEU A 20 17.64 -12.25 -17.70
N THR A 21 16.96 -13.16 -17.00
CA THR A 21 15.57 -12.97 -16.63
C THR A 21 15.57 -11.81 -15.64
N SER A 22 15.39 -10.60 -16.14
CA SER A 22 15.04 -9.45 -15.31
C SER A 22 13.75 -9.80 -14.58
N PHE A 23 13.85 -10.31 -13.35
CA PHE A 23 12.73 -10.33 -12.43
C PHE A 23 12.39 -8.87 -12.15
N THR A 24 11.33 -8.37 -12.78
CA THR A 24 10.78 -7.07 -12.41
C THR A 24 10.20 -7.23 -11.01
N GLN A 25 10.98 -6.84 -10.00
CA GLN A 25 10.52 -6.72 -8.63
C GLN A 25 9.26 -5.86 -8.65
N SER A 26 8.11 -6.44 -8.29
CA SER A 26 6.86 -5.68 -8.22
C SER A 26 6.90 -4.82 -6.97
N ASN A 27 6.59 -3.53 -7.10
CA ASN A 27 6.45 -2.61 -5.98
C ASN A 27 4.97 -2.39 -5.70
N TYR A 28 4.61 -2.40 -4.42
CA TYR A 28 3.24 -2.25 -3.96
C TYR A 28 3.12 -1.05 -3.02
N GLY A 29 2.20 -0.15 -3.33
CA GLY A 29 1.86 1.00 -2.51
C GLY A 29 0.59 0.74 -1.71
N ILE A 30 0.67 0.85 -0.39
CA ILE A 30 -0.46 0.71 0.55
C ILE A 30 -0.76 2.09 1.14
N TYR A 31 -1.86 2.68 0.70
CA TYR A 31 -2.25 4.03 1.02
C TYR A 31 -3.41 4.03 2.00
N PHE A 32 -3.17 4.45 3.23
CA PHE A 32 -4.22 4.66 4.23
C PHE A 32 -4.68 6.12 4.19
N PHE A 33 -5.94 6.34 3.85
CA PHE A 33 -6.57 7.66 3.93
C PHE A 33 -7.17 7.82 5.32
N LEU A 34 -6.64 8.75 6.12
CA LEU A 34 -6.98 8.94 7.53
C LEU A 34 -7.45 10.38 7.79
N LEU A 35 -8.10 10.57 8.93
CA LEU A 35 -8.49 11.88 9.45
C LEU A 35 -8.07 11.97 10.92
N GLU A 36 -7.37 13.05 11.30
CA GLU A 36 -6.68 13.16 12.58
C GLU A 36 -7.62 13.10 13.78
N ASP A 37 -8.79 13.71 13.68
CA ASP A 37 -9.79 13.82 14.75
C ASP A 37 -10.89 12.72 14.69
N CYS A 38 -10.91 11.91 13.62
CA CYS A 38 -11.85 10.81 13.44
C CYS A 38 -11.58 9.66 14.42
N LYS A 39 -12.57 9.36 15.28
CA LYS A 39 -12.48 8.26 16.26
C LYS A 39 -12.30 6.89 15.62
N ILE A 40 -12.82 6.71 14.40
CA ILE A 40 -12.66 5.45 13.67
C ILE A 40 -11.22 5.31 13.15
N SER A 41 -10.66 6.35 12.52
CA SER A 41 -9.25 6.37 12.10
C SER A 41 -8.31 6.12 13.29
N GLN A 42 -8.53 6.81 14.42
CA GLN A 42 -7.75 6.62 15.64
C GLN A 42 -7.86 5.19 16.20
N ALA A 43 -9.06 4.59 16.16
CA ALA A 43 -9.28 3.23 16.63
C ALA A 43 -8.54 2.17 15.81
N TYR A 44 -8.27 2.46 14.53
CA TYR A 44 -7.56 1.57 13.62
C TYR A 44 -6.03 1.62 13.75
N ILE A 45 -5.47 2.60 14.46
CA ILE A 45 -4.01 2.81 14.53
C ILE A 45 -3.26 1.56 15.00
N SER A 46 -3.76 0.87 16.02
CA SER A 46 -3.10 -0.34 16.51
C SER A 46 -3.06 -1.44 15.45
N GLU A 47 -4.13 -1.58 14.66
CA GLU A 47 -4.22 -2.60 13.61
C GLU A 47 -3.37 -2.23 12.40
N ILE A 48 -3.38 -0.95 12.01
CA ILE A 48 -2.52 -0.42 10.94
C ILE A 48 -1.05 -0.70 11.25
N LYS A 49 -0.58 -0.41 12.47
CA LYS A 49 0.79 -0.73 12.89
C LYS A 49 1.10 -2.22 12.87
N ARG A 50 0.14 -3.05 13.29
CA ARG A 50 0.30 -4.50 13.29
C ARG A 50 0.48 -5.01 11.85
N ILE A 51 -0.34 -4.50 10.93
CA ILE A 51 -0.28 -4.82 9.50
C ILE A 51 1.04 -4.35 8.89
N GLU A 52 1.43 -3.09 9.10
CA GLU A 52 2.70 -2.58 8.58
C GLU A 52 3.88 -3.41 9.09
N LYS A 53 3.92 -3.72 10.40
CA LYS A 53 4.97 -4.57 10.97
C LYS A 53 5.00 -5.98 10.36
N GLU A 54 3.85 -6.54 9.99
CA GLU A 54 3.74 -7.90 9.43
C GLU A 54 4.14 -7.95 7.95
N PHE A 55 3.84 -6.89 7.17
CA PHE A 55 3.91 -6.94 5.71
C PHE A 55 4.93 -5.98 5.07
N ALA A 56 5.42 -4.96 5.78
CA ALA A 56 6.40 -4.04 5.22
C ALA A 56 7.70 -4.79 4.86
N ASN A 57 8.18 -4.54 3.65
CA ASN A 57 9.42 -5.08 3.10
C ASN A 57 9.85 -4.23 1.89
N ASP A 58 10.96 -4.58 1.26
CA ASP A 58 11.52 -3.83 0.12
C ASP A 58 10.51 -3.59 -1.01
N SER A 59 9.54 -4.49 -1.20
CA SER A 59 8.50 -4.41 -2.23
C SER A 59 7.16 -3.84 -1.76
N ILE A 60 6.90 -3.68 -0.46
CA ILE A 60 5.61 -3.21 0.07
C ILE A 60 5.82 -1.98 0.93
N GLN A 61 5.39 -0.83 0.41
CA GLN A 61 5.54 0.47 1.05
C GLN A 61 4.21 0.99 1.56
N PHE A 62 4.20 1.48 2.80
CA PHE A 62 3.02 2.03 3.45
C PHE A 62 3.10 3.56 3.48
N THR A 63 1.96 4.24 3.34
CA THR A 63 1.85 5.69 3.49
C THR A 63 0.49 6.06 4.08
N ALA A 64 0.49 6.94 5.08
CA ALA A 64 -0.72 7.56 5.59
C ALA A 64 -0.94 8.92 4.89
N LEU A 65 -2.11 9.11 4.30
CA LEU A 65 -2.53 10.31 3.60
C LEU A 65 -3.67 10.99 4.37
N PHE A 66 -3.58 12.31 4.50
CA PHE A 66 -4.57 13.16 5.17
C PHE A 66 -5.20 14.11 4.14
N PRO A 67 -6.31 13.72 3.50
CA PRO A 67 -6.90 14.45 2.37
C PRO A 67 -7.91 15.52 2.78
N ASN A 68 -8.11 15.71 4.07
CA ASN A 68 -9.07 16.67 4.59
C ASN A 68 -8.54 18.11 4.39
N ALA A 69 -9.39 19.00 3.88
CA ALA A 69 -8.98 20.35 3.46
C ALA A 69 -8.50 21.22 4.63
N THR A 70 -8.97 20.92 5.84
CA THR A 70 -8.59 21.60 7.08
C THR A 70 -7.43 20.93 7.81
N SER A 71 -6.88 19.82 7.28
CA SER A 71 -5.65 19.24 7.81
C SER A 71 -4.47 20.19 7.59
N THR A 72 -3.48 20.13 8.48
CA THR A 72 -2.28 20.98 8.46
C THR A 72 -1.06 20.13 8.77
N GLU A 73 0.13 20.62 8.45
CA GLU A 73 1.37 19.93 8.84
C GLU A 73 1.43 19.73 10.36
N GLN A 74 1.02 20.75 11.13
CA GLN A 74 1.00 20.68 12.59
C GLN A 74 0.00 19.65 13.12
N SER A 75 -1.19 19.52 12.53
CA SER A 75 -2.18 18.51 12.96
C SER A 75 -1.70 17.10 12.66
N VAL A 76 -1.13 16.87 11.48
CA VAL A 76 -0.55 15.58 11.08
C VAL A 76 0.68 15.24 11.94
N GLU A 77 1.55 16.20 12.22
CA GLU A 77 2.67 16.01 13.14
C GLU A 77 2.19 15.65 14.56
N THR A 78 1.19 16.36 15.07
CA THR A 78 0.60 16.09 16.39
C THR A 78 0.01 14.69 16.44
N PHE A 79 -0.70 14.30 15.39
CA PHE A 79 -1.23 12.96 15.21
C PHE A 79 -0.11 11.92 15.23
N ASN A 80 0.97 12.13 14.46
CA ASN A 80 2.07 11.18 14.40
C ASN A 80 2.91 11.14 15.70
N LYS A 81 3.10 12.26 16.40
CA LYS A 81 3.76 12.29 17.72
C LYS A 81 2.97 11.46 18.74
N LYS A 82 1.64 11.55 18.71
CA LYS A 82 0.75 10.79 19.58
C LYS A 82 0.71 9.31 19.23
N TYR A 83 0.49 9.00 17.96
CA TYR A 83 0.20 7.65 17.51
C TYR A 83 1.42 6.88 17.02
N LYS A 84 2.52 7.55 16.66
CA LYS A 84 3.80 6.97 16.23
C LYS A 84 3.63 5.94 15.13
N LEU A 85 3.00 6.34 14.03
CA LEU A 85 2.92 5.48 12.85
C LEU A 85 4.33 5.31 12.27
N PRO A 86 4.78 4.07 12.00
CA PRO A 86 6.09 3.84 11.39
C PRO A 86 6.17 4.41 9.96
N MET A 87 5.07 4.31 9.21
CA MET A 87 4.99 4.85 7.85
C MET A 87 5.05 6.39 7.80
N PRO A 88 5.48 6.97 6.67
CA PRO A 88 5.34 8.40 6.42
C PRO A 88 3.88 8.85 6.49
N CYS A 89 3.65 9.96 7.19
CA CYS A 89 2.38 10.67 7.24
C CYS A 89 2.47 11.91 6.35
N LYS A 90 1.62 12.02 5.33
CA LYS A 90 1.66 13.08 4.32
C LYS A 90 0.30 13.74 4.15
N LEU A 91 0.32 15.04 3.91
CA LEU A 91 -0.88 15.77 3.50
C LEU A 91 -1.26 15.42 2.06
N ASP A 92 -2.56 15.45 1.78
CA ASP A 92 -3.13 15.41 0.43
C ASP A 92 -4.18 16.52 0.30
N LEU A 93 -3.79 17.77 0.62
CA LEU A 93 -4.72 18.90 0.75
C LEU A 93 -5.52 19.19 -0.52
N GLN A 94 -4.87 19.04 -1.68
CA GLN A 94 -5.50 19.22 -2.99
C GLN A 94 -6.26 17.97 -3.46
N ARG A 95 -6.29 16.92 -2.62
CA ARG A 95 -6.95 15.62 -2.88
C ARG A 95 -6.54 14.94 -4.18
N MET A 96 -5.34 15.23 -4.69
CA MET A 96 -4.88 14.64 -5.95
C MET A 96 -4.88 13.12 -5.88
N ILE A 97 -4.48 12.55 -4.74
CA ILE A 97 -4.40 11.09 -4.58
C ILE A 97 -5.78 10.53 -4.18
N ALA A 98 -6.48 11.18 -3.26
CA ALA A 98 -7.83 10.78 -2.86
C ALA A 98 -8.81 10.75 -4.05
N ASP A 99 -8.79 11.78 -4.89
CA ASP A 99 -9.68 11.89 -6.06
C ASP A 99 -9.29 10.89 -7.15
N GLN A 100 -7.99 10.68 -7.38
CA GLN A 100 -7.49 9.64 -8.30
C GLN A 100 -8.06 8.26 -7.96
N TYR A 101 -8.22 7.96 -6.67
CA TYR A 101 -8.77 6.68 -6.21
C TYR A 101 -10.24 6.73 -5.79
N GLN A 102 -10.91 7.88 -5.96
CA GLN A 102 -12.31 8.10 -5.60
C GLN A 102 -12.61 7.76 -4.13
N VAL A 103 -11.69 8.15 -3.24
CA VAL A 103 -11.85 8.02 -1.80
C VAL A 103 -12.92 9.00 -1.34
N SER A 104 -13.93 8.50 -0.65
CA SER A 104 -15.08 9.31 -0.20
C SER A 104 -15.41 9.13 1.27
N VAL A 105 -14.78 8.16 1.93
CA VAL A 105 -15.00 7.81 3.34
C VAL A 105 -13.66 7.57 4.01
N LEU A 106 -13.51 8.01 5.27
CA LEU A 106 -12.28 7.88 6.06
C LEU A 106 -12.55 7.17 7.41
N PRO A 107 -11.80 6.11 7.77
CA PRO A 107 -10.63 5.61 7.06
C PRO A 107 -10.98 4.67 5.89
N GLU A 108 -10.19 4.75 4.82
CA GLU A 108 -10.22 3.83 3.67
C GLU A 108 -8.78 3.49 3.28
N VAL A 109 -8.54 2.28 2.78
CA VAL A 109 -7.23 1.86 2.28
C VAL A 109 -7.30 1.57 0.79
N VAL A 110 -6.24 1.92 0.06
CA VAL A 110 -6.02 1.57 -1.35
C VAL A 110 -4.71 0.82 -1.49
N VAL A 111 -4.72 -0.28 -2.26
CA VAL A 111 -3.54 -1.10 -2.57
C VAL A 111 -3.29 -1.08 -4.06
N ILE A 112 -2.10 -0.67 -4.45
CA ILE A 112 -1.67 -0.52 -5.84
C ILE A 112 -0.46 -1.41 -6.09
N ASN A 113 -0.45 -2.13 -7.22
CA ASN A 113 0.79 -2.62 -7.83
C ASN A 113 1.34 -1.49 -8.70
N GLU A 114 2.36 -0.80 -8.20
CA GLU A 114 2.94 0.38 -8.84
C GLU A 114 3.69 0.02 -10.12
N SER A 115 4.35 -1.14 -10.14
CA SER A 115 5.06 -1.64 -11.33
C SER A 115 4.13 -1.92 -12.52
N ARG A 116 2.84 -2.16 -12.26
CA ARG A 116 1.82 -2.43 -13.28
C ARG A 116 0.76 -1.34 -13.38
N HIS A 117 0.88 -0.26 -12.60
CA HIS A 117 -0.15 0.77 -12.45
C HIS A 117 -1.56 0.21 -12.21
N GLN A 118 -1.65 -0.86 -11.41
CA GLN A 118 -2.89 -1.62 -11.23
C GLN A 118 -3.41 -1.46 -9.79
N LYS A 119 -4.68 -1.05 -9.66
CA LYS A 119 -5.38 -1.07 -8.37
C LYS A 119 -5.81 -2.50 -8.01
N LEU A 120 -5.33 -3.01 -6.89
CA LEU A 120 -5.62 -4.36 -6.40
C LEU A 120 -6.73 -4.37 -5.35
N TYR A 121 -6.78 -3.36 -4.50
CA TYR A 121 -7.77 -3.29 -3.44
C TYR A 121 -8.16 -1.85 -3.10
N GLN A 122 -9.42 -1.67 -2.71
CA GLN A 122 -9.92 -0.43 -2.12
C GLN A 122 -11.02 -0.75 -1.11
N GLY A 123 -10.96 -0.20 0.10
CA GLY A 123 -12.07 -0.30 1.05
C GLY A 123 -11.65 -0.30 2.51
N ARG A 124 -12.36 -1.07 3.35
CA ARG A 124 -12.10 -1.12 4.79
C ARG A 124 -10.82 -1.89 5.11
N ILE A 125 -10.28 -1.64 6.30
CA ILE A 125 -9.11 -2.36 6.82
C ILE A 125 -9.54 -3.77 7.28
N ASP A 126 -10.59 -3.83 8.09
CA ASP A 126 -11.24 -5.03 8.61
C ASP A 126 -12.73 -4.74 8.89
N ASN A 127 -13.47 -5.69 9.47
CA ASN A 127 -14.89 -5.51 9.84
C ASN A 127 -15.15 -5.06 11.30
N LEU A 128 -14.17 -4.47 12.00
CA LEU A 128 -14.29 -4.00 13.39
C LEU A 128 -15.43 -3.00 13.57
N PHE A 129 -15.65 -2.10 12.61
CA PHE A 129 -16.79 -1.19 12.59
C PHE A 129 -17.85 -1.67 11.61
N VAL A 130 -19.10 -1.74 12.08
CA VAL A 130 -20.26 -2.16 11.27
C VAL A 130 -21.06 -0.97 10.78
N ALA A 131 -21.05 0.11 11.56
CA ALA A 131 -21.59 1.42 11.21
C ALA A 131 -20.90 2.48 12.07
N ILE A 132 -21.11 3.76 11.76
CA ILE A 132 -20.66 4.87 12.62
C ILE A 132 -21.25 4.67 14.03
N GLY A 133 -20.38 4.72 15.05
CA GLY A 133 -20.75 4.47 16.44
C GLY A 133 -21.01 3.00 16.81
N LYS A 134 -20.97 2.05 15.86
CA LYS A 134 -21.19 0.62 16.09
C LYS A 134 -19.90 -0.18 15.88
N ARG A 135 -19.22 -0.47 16.99
CA ARG A 135 -17.94 -1.20 17.03
C ARG A 135 -18.13 -2.62 17.60
N ARG A 136 -17.54 -3.62 16.94
CA ARG A 136 -17.43 -5.00 17.45
C ARG A 136 -16.39 -5.09 18.56
N LYS A 137 -16.52 -6.08 19.44
CA LYS A 137 -15.47 -6.40 20.42
C LYS A 137 -14.17 -6.84 19.74
N LYS A 138 -14.28 -7.57 18.63
CA LYS A 138 -13.17 -8.08 17.82
C LYS A 138 -13.59 -8.13 16.35
N ALA A 139 -12.66 -7.87 15.43
CA ALA A 139 -12.85 -8.14 14.02
C ALA A 139 -12.87 -9.66 13.76
N SER A 140 -13.65 -10.07 12.76
CA SER A 140 -13.76 -11.45 12.28
C SER A 140 -13.42 -11.59 10.79
N GLU A 141 -13.32 -10.48 10.06
CA GLU A 141 -12.87 -10.42 8.66
C GLU A 141 -11.76 -9.38 8.57
N PHE A 142 -10.67 -9.69 7.86
CA PHE A 142 -9.44 -8.90 7.81
C PHE A 142 -9.08 -8.56 6.37
N ASP A 143 -9.95 -7.80 5.69
CA ASP A 143 -9.90 -7.66 4.23
C ASP A 143 -8.55 -7.15 3.69
N LEU A 144 -7.92 -6.15 4.33
CA LEU A 144 -6.60 -5.68 3.93
C LEU A 144 -5.53 -6.77 4.14
N LYS A 145 -5.61 -7.50 5.26
CA LYS A 145 -4.67 -8.58 5.57
C LYS A 145 -4.73 -9.67 4.49
N ASP A 146 -5.93 -10.08 4.10
CA ASP A 146 -6.12 -11.11 3.07
C ASP A 146 -5.45 -10.70 1.74
N VAL A 147 -5.61 -9.43 1.35
CA VAL A 147 -4.98 -8.88 0.14
C VAL A 147 -3.46 -8.90 0.24
N LEU A 148 -2.90 -8.44 1.36
CA LEU A 148 -1.46 -8.43 1.57
C LEU A 148 -0.87 -9.84 1.63
N GLN A 149 -1.60 -10.80 2.22
CA GLN A 149 -1.24 -12.23 2.20
C GLN A 149 -1.18 -12.78 0.77
N GLY A 150 -2.13 -12.41 -0.08
CA GLY A 150 -2.09 -12.77 -1.50
C GLY A 150 -0.87 -12.20 -2.21
N ILE A 151 -0.52 -10.94 -1.94
CA ILE A 151 0.66 -10.28 -2.51
C ILE A 151 1.95 -11.02 -2.11
N VAL A 152 2.18 -11.25 -0.81
CA VAL A 152 3.41 -11.95 -0.35
C VAL A 152 3.47 -13.41 -0.80
N SER A 153 2.32 -14.02 -1.11
CA SER A 153 2.23 -15.38 -1.66
C SER A 153 2.40 -15.43 -3.18
N GLY A 154 2.64 -14.29 -3.85
CA GLY A 154 2.80 -14.22 -5.30
C GLY A 154 1.51 -14.52 -6.08
N GLN A 155 0.34 -14.41 -5.44
CA GLN A 155 -0.94 -14.67 -6.08
C GLN A 155 -1.31 -13.57 -7.08
N GLN A 156 -1.95 -13.97 -8.18
CA GLN A 156 -2.61 -13.00 -9.05
C GLN A 156 -3.95 -12.61 -8.42
N LEU A 157 -4.00 -11.39 -7.87
CA LEU A 157 -5.20 -10.88 -7.21
C LEU A 157 -6.08 -10.13 -8.22
N PRO A 158 -7.36 -10.52 -8.40
CA PRO A 158 -8.33 -9.65 -9.05
C PRO A 158 -8.58 -8.41 -8.18
N PHE A 159 -9.03 -7.32 -8.80
CA PHE A 159 -9.45 -6.14 -8.04
C PHE A 159 -10.60 -6.51 -7.09
N ARG A 160 -10.46 -6.15 -5.81
CA ARG A 160 -11.50 -6.32 -4.78
C ARG A 160 -11.85 -4.96 -4.18
N LYS A 161 -13.15 -4.69 -4.00
CA LYS A 161 -13.64 -3.52 -3.28
C LYS A 161 -14.51 -3.94 -2.09
N THR A 162 -14.34 -3.28 -0.96
CA THR A 162 -15.22 -3.43 0.21
C THR A 162 -15.71 -2.06 0.68
N VAL A 163 -16.76 -2.05 1.51
CA VAL A 163 -17.34 -0.81 2.02
C VAL A 163 -16.61 -0.38 3.29
N ALA A 164 -15.92 0.77 3.22
CA ALA A 164 -15.36 1.45 4.39
C ALA A 164 -16.46 2.09 5.25
N ILE A 165 -16.25 2.12 6.57
CA ILE A 165 -17.14 2.75 7.54
C ILE A 165 -16.39 3.91 8.18
N GLY A 166 -16.90 5.12 8.07
CA GLY A 166 -16.11 6.30 8.39
C GLY A 166 -16.80 7.63 8.24
N CYS A 167 -16.05 8.70 8.50
CA CYS A 167 -16.44 10.07 8.18
C CYS A 167 -16.43 10.27 6.67
N PHE A 168 -17.40 10.99 6.12
CA PHE A 168 -17.36 11.37 4.71
C PHE A 168 -16.26 12.40 4.46
N LEU A 169 -15.56 12.25 3.35
CA LEU A 169 -14.65 13.27 2.84
C LEU A 169 -15.50 14.38 2.19
N SER A 170 -15.80 15.43 2.94
CA SER A 170 -16.66 16.54 2.51
C SER A 170 -16.07 17.27 1.31
N HIS A 171 -16.82 17.47 0.23
CA HIS A 171 -16.37 18.22 -0.96
C HIS A 171 -16.59 19.75 -0.86
N TRP A 172 -16.97 20.27 0.32
CA TRP A 172 -17.62 21.57 0.45
C TRP A 172 -16.73 22.73 0.93
N ASP A 173 -15.42 22.52 1.07
CA ASP A 173 -14.49 23.57 1.54
C ASP A 173 -13.48 23.92 0.43
N ASN A 174 -13.99 24.49 -0.67
CA ASN A 174 -13.21 25.29 -1.62
C ASN A 174 -13.74 26.73 -1.62
#